data_AF-A0A6G8NX61-F1
#
_entry.id   AF-A0A6G8NX61-F1
#
_cell.length_a   1.000
_cell.length_b   1.000
_cell.length_c   1.000
_cell.angle_alpha   90.00
_cell.angle_beta   90.00
_cell.angle_gamma   90.00
#
_symmetry.space_group_name_H-M   'P 1'
#
loop_
_entity.id
_entity.type
_entity.pdbx_description
1 polymer ?
#
loop_
_entity_poly.entity_id
_entity_poly.type
_entity_poly.pdbx_seq_one_letter_code
_entity_poly.pdbx_strand_id
1 'polypeptide(L)' 'MRTVKLEHNDDTVLDPSDPQLVIRGSLLLDGHECGGWEQRRDGTWIARLSKSGETVVAASRDQLVERLTLVSL' A
#
# COMPACT_ATOMS: atom_id res chain seq x y z
N MET A 1 -8.85 -16.00 -7.07
CA MET A 1 -8.94 -14.84 -6.17
C MET A 1 -7.52 -14.45 -5.83
N ARG A 2 -7.11 -13.22 -6.15
CA ARG A 2 -5.74 -12.75 -5.93
C ARG A 2 -5.48 -12.57 -4.43
N THR A 3 -4.33 -13.02 -3.95
CA THR A 3 -3.92 -12.81 -2.57
C THR A 3 -3.23 -11.46 -2.44
N VAL A 4 -3.70 -10.62 -1.53
CA VAL A 4 -3.09 -9.30 -1.25
C VAL A 4 -2.55 -9.31 0.18
N LYS A 5 -1.27 -8.96 0.34
CA LYS A 5 -0.64 -8.80 1.65
C LYS A 5 0.02 -7.43 1.73
N LEU A 6 -0.30 -6.70 2.80
CA LEU A 6 0.30 -5.43 3.16
C LEU A 6 1.24 -5.71 4.33
N GLU A 7 2.53 -5.84 4.07
CA GLU A 7 3.54 -6.07 5.10
C GLU A 7 4.00 -4.74 5.66
N HIS A 8 4.01 -4.59 6.97
CA HIS A 8 4.60 -3.43 7.62
C HIS A 8 6.11 -3.56 7.63
N ASN A 9 6.82 -2.49 7.28
CA ASN A 9 8.27 -2.44 7.39
C ASN A 9 8.65 -1.67 8.68
N ASP A 10 8.86 -2.42 9.77
CA ASP A 10 9.26 -1.88 11.08
C ASP A 10 10.58 -1.08 11.02
N ASP A 11 11.49 -1.41 10.11
CA ASP A 11 12.81 -0.78 10.01
C ASP A 11 12.81 0.59 9.30
N THR A 12 11.67 1.06 8.80
CA THR A 12 11.62 2.35 8.08
C THR A 12 11.21 3.49 8.99
N VAL A 13 12.19 4.33 9.38
CA VAL A 13 11.92 5.63 9.98
C VAL A 13 11.01 6.42 9.04
N LEU A 14 9.86 6.88 9.55
CA LEU A 14 8.94 7.74 8.82
C LEU A 14 9.61 9.08 8.58
N ASP A 15 9.41 9.65 7.39
CA ASP A 15 9.96 10.96 7.07
C ASP A 15 9.28 12.04 7.93
N PRO A 16 10.01 12.73 8.84
CA PRO A 16 9.41 13.75 9.68
C PRO A 16 8.91 14.96 8.88
N SER A 17 9.34 15.14 7.62
CA SER A 17 8.83 16.17 6.72
C SER A 17 7.48 15.82 6.07
N ASP A 18 7.05 14.55 6.17
CA ASP A 18 5.71 14.11 5.78
C ASP A 18 4.87 13.74 7.02
N PRO A 19 4.25 14.73 7.69
CA PRO A 19 3.48 14.48 8.92
C PRO A 19 2.20 13.66 8.67
N GLN A 20 1.80 13.49 7.40
CA GLN A 20 0.63 12.71 7.02
C GLN A 20 0.93 11.22 6.98
N LEU A 21 2.18 10.80 6.76
CA LEU A 21 2.53 9.39 6.76
C LEU A 21 2.50 8.81 8.18
N VAL A 22 1.67 7.77 8.40
CA VAL A 22 1.53 7.10 9.70
C VAL A 22 2.24 5.75 9.71
N ILE A 23 2.07 4.98 8.64
CA ILE A 23 2.67 3.65 8.51
C ILE A 23 2.85 3.34 7.03
N ARG A 24 3.84 2.53 6.71
CA ARG A 24 4.10 2.04 5.36
C ARG A 24 4.67 0.63 5.38
N GLY A 25 4.75 0.05 4.20
CA GLY A 25 5.61 -1.10 3.96
C GLY A 25 5.41 -1.69 2.58
N SER A 26 5.74 -2.97 2.43
CA SER A 26 5.75 -3.67 1.14
C SER A 26 4.36 -4.23 0.79
N LEU A 27 3.98 -4.08 -0.47
CA LEU A 27 2.78 -4.66 -1.05
C LEU A 27 3.16 -5.94 -1.79
N LEU A 28 2.59 -7.06 -1.38
CA LEU A 28 2.73 -8.34 -2.06
C LEU A 28 1.40 -8.73 -2.70
N LEU A 29 1.47 -9.09 -3.98
CA LEU A 29 0.36 -9.65 -4.73
C LEU A 29 0.74 -11.08 -5.14
N ASP A 30 -0.08 -12.05 -4.71
CA ASP A 30 0.16 -13.47 -4.94
C ASP A 30 1.57 -13.93 -4.49
N GLY A 31 2.02 -13.39 -3.35
CA GLY A 31 3.33 -13.68 -2.76
C GLY A 31 4.51 -12.95 -3.40
N HIS A 32 4.30 -12.13 -4.43
CA HIS A 32 5.34 -11.38 -5.12
C HIS A 32 5.30 -9.91 -4.70
N GLU A 33 6.43 -9.34 -4.34
CA GLU A 33 6.54 -7.91 -4.07
C GLU A 33 6.23 -7.11 -5.33
N CYS A 34 5.20 -6.26 -5.25
CA CYS A 34 4.66 -5.49 -6.37
C CYS A 34 4.69 -3.98 -6.13
N GLY A 35 5.20 -3.54 -4.98
CA GLY A 35 5.40 -2.15 -4.66
C GLY A 35 5.25 -1.85 -3.18
N GLY A 36 4.78 -0.64 -2.87
CA GLY A 36 4.63 -0.16 -1.51
C GLY A 36 3.20 0.23 -1.18
N TRP A 37 2.90 0.28 0.11
CA TRP A 37 1.66 0.86 0.62
C TRP A 37 1.93 1.83 1.77
N GLU A 38 0.99 2.73 2.00
CA GLU A 38 1.05 3.79 3.01
C GLU A 38 -0.34 3.97 3.63
N GLN A 39 -0.39 4.19 4.94
CA GLN A 39 -1.55 4.76 5.62
C GLN A 39 -1.24 6.20 5.98
N ARG A 40 -2.23 7.06 5.75
CA ARG A 40 -2.20 8.48 6.04
C ARG A 40 -2.99 8.80 7.30
N ARG A 41 -2.66 9.92 7.94
CA ARG A 41 -3.24 10.37 9.21
C ARG A 41 -4.74 10.67 9.11
N ASP A 42 -5.20 11.09 7.94
CA ASP A 42 -6.61 11.27 7.62
C ASP A 42 -7.40 9.95 7.44
N GLY A 43 -6.72 8.80 7.55
CA GLY A 43 -7.30 7.48 7.35
C GLY A 43 -7.18 6.97 5.92
N THR A 44 -6.62 7.75 5.00
CA THR A 44 -6.41 7.34 3.60
C THR A 44 -5.36 6.23 3.50
N TRP A 45 -5.59 5.25 2.64
CA TRP A 45 -4.67 4.17 2.30
C TRP A 45 -4.23 4.30 0.85
N ILE A 46 -2.93 4.21 0.59
CA ILE A 46 -2.35 4.37 -0.74
C ILE A 46 -1.49 3.14 -1.04
N ALA A 47 -1.61 2.59 -2.24
CA ALA A 47 -0.67 1.62 -2.79
C ALA A 47 -0.04 2.18 -4.06
N ARG A 48 1.27 1.99 -4.23
CA ARG A 48 2.00 2.35 -5.44
C ARG A 48 2.62 1.09 -6.03
N LEU A 49 2.18 0.72 -7.24
CA LEU A 49 2.67 -0.45 -7.95
C LEU A 49 3.99 -0.12 -8.66
N SER A 50 5.06 -0.86 -8.36
CA SER A 50 6.39 -0.61 -8.92
C SER A 50 6.46 -0.85 -10.43
N LYS A 51 5.72 -1.84 -10.93
CA LYS A 51 5.81 -2.27 -12.34
C LYS A 51 5.07 -1.32 -13.28
N SER A 52 3.86 -0.88 -12.90
CA SER A 52 3.02 0.00 -13.73
C SER A 52 3.15 1.48 -13.38
N GLY A 53 3.68 1.81 -12.19
CA GLY A 53 3.64 3.16 -11.64
C GLY A 53 2.24 3.59 -11.16
N GLU A 54 1.24 2.71 -11.28
CA GLU A 54 -0.13 2.99 -10.87
C GLU A 54 -0.21 3.25 -9.37
N THR A 55 -1.05 4.23 -9.00
CA THR A 55 -1.35 4.55 -7.60
C THR A 55 -2.82 4.28 -7.32
N VAL A 56 -3.09 3.42 -6.33
CA VAL A 56 -4.43 3.08 -5.87
C VAL A 56 -4.65 3.76 -4.52
N VAL A 57 -5.70 4.57 -4.40
CA VAL A 57 -6.03 5.33 -3.18
C VAL A 57 -7.38 4.90 -2.66
N ALA A 58 -7.52 4.60 -1.37
CA ALA A 58 -8.77 4.14 -0.76
C ALA A 58 -8.99 4.76 0.63
N ALA A 59 -10.23 4.82 1.08
CA ALA A 59 -10.59 5.38 2.38
C ALA A 59 -10.35 4.41 3.57
N SER A 60 -10.02 3.14 3.28
CA SER A 60 -9.74 2.14 4.29
C SER A 60 -8.84 1.03 3.74
N ARG A 61 -8.23 0.26 4.65
CA ARG A 61 -7.43 -0.92 4.31
C ARG A 61 -8.21 -1.93 3.48
N ASP A 62 -9.46 -2.21 3.86
CA ASP A 62 -10.27 -3.23 3.20
C ASP A 62 -10.65 -2.79 1.77
N GLN A 63 -11.00 -1.52 1.58
CA GLN A 63 -11.22 -0.98 0.24
C GLN A 63 -9.95 -1.00 -0.62
N LEU A 64 -8.78 -0.72 -0.02
CA LEU A 64 -7.52 -0.81 -0.75
C LEU A 64 -7.28 -2.25 -1.22
N VAL A 65 -7.45 -3.22 -0.32
CA VAL A 65 -7.29 -4.65 -0.61
C VAL A 65 -8.26 -5.09 -1.71
N GLU A 66 -9.54 -4.75 -1.61
CA GLU A 66 -10.55 -5.08 -2.62
C GLU A 66 -10.13 -4.57 -4.00
N ARG A 67 -9.74 -3.30 -4.10
CA ARG A 67 -9.29 -2.71 -5.36
C ARG A 67 -8.04 -3.39 -5.92
N LEU A 68 -7.09 -3.75 -5.07
CA LEU A 68 -5.87 -4.48 -5.46
C LEU A 68 -6.15 -5.93 -5.91
N THR A 69 -7.31 -6.51 -5.60
CA THR A 69 -7.68 -7.79 -6.21
C THR A 69 -8.04 -7.67 -7.69
N LEU A 70 -8.36 -6.46 -8.15
CA LEU A 70 -8.82 -6.17 -9.52
C LEU A 70 -7.75 -5.57 -10.42
N VAL A 71 -6.58 -5.20 -9.89
CA VAL A 71 -5.50 -4.63 -10.71
C VAL A 71 -4.86 -5.70 -11.58
N SER A 72 -4.60 -5.36 -12.84
CA SER A 72 -3.83 -6.18 -13.77
C SER A 72 -2.35 -5.80 -13.66
N LEU A 73 -1.47 -6.77 -13.37
CA LEU A 73 -0.01 -6.56 -13.28
C LEU A 73 0.71 -6.79 -14.61
#